data_AF-A0A6N9AXE8-F1
#
_entry.id   AF-A0A6N9AXE8-F1
#
_cell.length_a   1.000
_cell.length_b   1.000
_cell.length_c   1.000
_cell.angle_alpha   90.00
_cell.angle_beta   90.00
_cell.angle_gamma   90.00
#
_symmetry.space_group_name_H-M   'P 1'
#
loop_
_entity.id
_entity.type
_entity.pdbx_description
1 polymer ?
#
loop_
_entity_poly.entity_id
_entity_poly.type
_entity_poly.pdbx_seq_one_letter_code
_entity_poly.pdbx_strand_id
1 'polypeptide(L)'
;MTETIDLLGIGNAITDNLCRSSDDELKKNGLIKGSMALIDGQKAAELQSTVSPVSRQSGGSVSNSVVHFAKLGGRSQFIGKVANDDAGTHY
;
A
#
# COMPACT_ATOMS: atom_id res chain seq x y z
N MET A 1 -6.02 -28.22 19.41
CA MET A 1 -6.82 -27.01 19.70
C MET A 1 -6.78 -26.15 18.45
N THR A 2 -7.92 -25.78 17.88
CA THR A 2 -7.95 -24.84 16.76
C THR A 2 -7.73 -23.44 17.32
N GLU A 3 -6.61 -22.82 16.96
CA GLU A 3 -6.36 -21.40 17.25
C GLU A 3 -7.49 -20.58 16.62
N THR A 4 -8.25 -19.86 17.44
CA THR A 4 -9.35 -19.02 16.96
C THR A 4 -8.77 -17.71 16.41
N ILE A 5 -9.22 -17.28 15.24
CA ILE A 5 -8.84 -15.98 14.65
C ILE A 5 -9.93 -14.98 15.02
N ASP A 6 -9.54 -13.82 15.57
CA ASP A 6 -10.48 -12.75 15.95
C ASP A 6 -10.77 -11.82 14.77
N LEU A 7 -9.81 -11.64 13.85
CA LEU A 7 -9.93 -10.82 12.65
C LEU A 7 -9.26 -11.46 11.43
N LEU A 8 -10.02 -11.63 10.35
CA LEU A 8 -9.49 -11.95 9.03
C LEU A 8 -9.68 -10.74 8.12
N GLY A 9 -8.57 -10.18 7.62
CA GLY A 9 -8.59 -9.14 6.59
C GLY A 9 -8.31 -9.72 5.20
N ILE A 10 -9.05 -9.25 4.21
CA ILE A 10 -8.78 -9.53 2.79
C ILE A 10 -8.64 -8.20 2.06
N GLY A 11 -7.54 -8.00 1.34
CA GLY A 11 -7.33 -6.74 0.63
C GLY A 11 -6.14 -6.75 -0.31
N ASN A 12 -5.98 -5.65 -1.03
CA ASN A 12 -4.85 -5.47 -1.94
C ASN A 12 -3.57 -5.30 -1.12
N ALA A 13 -2.63 -6.22 -1.32
CA ALA A 13 -1.27 -6.10 -0.81
C ALA A 13 -0.51 -5.11 -1.68
N ILE A 14 -0.15 -3.95 -1.12
CA ILE A 14 0.46 -2.83 -1.83
C ILE A 14 1.70 -2.40 -1.05
N THR A 15 2.75 -1.97 -1.76
CA THR A 15 3.88 -1.26 -1.15
C THR A 15 3.72 0.24 -1.40
N ASP A 16 3.88 1.03 -0.35
CA ASP A 16 3.74 2.47 -0.40
C ASP A 16 5.10 3.10 -0.67
N ASN A 17 5.23 3.76 -1.83
CA ASN A 17 6.35 4.64 -2.16
C ASN A 17 5.94 6.08 -1.81
N LEU A 18 6.39 6.57 -0.65
CA LEU A 18 6.02 7.89 -0.16
C LEU A 18 6.96 8.96 -0.71
N CYS A 19 6.41 9.99 -1.32
CA CYS A 19 7.16 11.14 -1.84
C CYS A 19 6.55 12.46 -1.36
N ARG A 20 7.36 13.53 -1.36
CA ARG A 20 6.86 14.90 -1.17
C ARG A 20 6.47 15.44 -2.53
N SER A 21 5.33 16.13 -2.58
CA SER A 21 4.86 16.78 -3.80
C SER A 21 4.05 18.03 -3.46
N SER A 22 4.01 18.97 -4.39
CA SER A 22 3.21 20.20 -4.36
C SER A 22 1.85 20.02 -5.05
N ASP A 23 0.90 20.90 -4.74
CA ASP A 23 -0.43 20.86 -5.38
C ASP A 23 -0.36 21.08 -6.90
N ASP A 24 0.64 21.80 -7.40
CA ASP A 24 0.84 22.03 -8.84
C ASP A 24 1.36 20.79 -9.56
N GLU A 25 2.22 19.99 -8.91
CA GLU A 25 2.66 18.70 -9.45
C GLU A 25 1.50 17.70 -9.51
N LEU A 26 0.61 17.71 -8.52
CA LEU A 26 -0.62 16.89 -8.55
C LEU A 26 -1.50 17.27 -9.73
N LYS A 27 -1.76 18.57 -9.93
CA LYS A 27 -2.56 19.07 -11.07
C LYS A 27 -1.92 18.72 -12.41
N LYS A 28 -0.61 18.92 -12.55
CA LYS A 28 0.15 18.59 -13.77
C LYS A 28 0.01 17.12 -14.15
N ASN A 29 -0.09 16.25 -13.14
CA ASN A 29 -0.23 14.80 -13.35
C ASN A 29 -1.69 14.32 -13.43
N GLY A 30 -2.68 15.21 -13.33
CA GLY A 30 -4.10 14.87 -13.35
C GLY A 30 -4.57 14.14 -12.07
N LEU A 31 -3.89 14.34 -10.95
CA LEU A 31 -4.19 13.69 -9.67
C LEU A 31 -5.10 14.56 -8.80
N ILE A 32 -6.14 13.96 -8.24
CA ILE A 32 -7.07 14.63 -7.32
C ILE A 32 -6.52 14.49 -5.90
N LYS A 33 -6.24 15.63 -5.25
CA LYS A 33 -5.71 15.67 -3.88
C LYS A 33 -6.64 14.95 -2.89
N GLY A 34 -6.08 14.08 -2.05
CA GLY A 34 -6.82 13.34 -1.03
C GLY A 34 -7.62 12.14 -1.56
N SER A 35 -7.45 11.78 -2.84
CA SER A 35 -8.10 10.61 -3.44
C SER A 35 -7.12 9.45 -3.66
N MET A 36 -7.68 8.27 -3.95
CA MET A 36 -6.94 7.15 -4.53
C MET A 36 -7.21 7.13 -6.05
N ALA A 37 -6.15 7.29 -6.84
CA ALA A 37 -6.21 7.17 -8.29
C ALA A 37 -5.69 5.79 -8.71
N LEU A 38 -6.51 5.00 -9.41
CA LEU A 38 -6.04 3.80 -10.09
C LEU A 38 -5.33 4.22 -11.38
N ILE A 39 -4.12 3.71 -11.57
CA ILE A 39 -3.28 4.01 -12.72
C ILE A 39 -2.76 2.70 -13.32
N ASP A 40 -2.46 2.71 -14.61
CA ASP A 40 -1.78 1.60 -15.26
C ASP A 40 -0.26 1.62 -15.02
N GLY A 41 0.42 0.59 -15.51
CA GLY A 41 1.86 0.45 -15.36
C GLY A 41 2.66 1.56 -16.06
N GLN A 42 2.15 2.10 -17.18
CA GLN A 42 2.84 3.17 -17.91
C GLN A 42 2.81 4.45 -17.08
N LYS A 43 1.64 4.86 -16.59
CA LYS A 43 1.50 6.04 -15.75
C LYS A 43 2.25 5.90 -14.43
N ALA A 44 2.32 4.69 -13.87
CA ALA A 44 3.14 4.42 -12.68
C ALA A 44 4.63 4.65 -12.95
N ALA A 45 5.17 4.18 -14.08
CA ALA A 45 6.56 4.39 -14.45
C ALA A 45 6.86 5.88 -14.71
N GLU A 46 5.96 6.60 -15.39
CA GLU A 46 6.06 8.05 -15.60
C GLU A 46 6.14 8.80 -14.26
N LEU A 47 5.22 8.52 -13.33
CA LEU A 47 5.23 9.15 -12.02
C LEU A 47 6.50 8.84 -11.24
N GLN A 48 6.94 7.57 -11.21
CA GLN A 48 8.18 7.16 -10.53
C GLN A 48 9.43 7.83 -11.12
N SER A 49 9.43 8.20 -12.41
CA SER A 49 10.54 8.95 -13.02
C SER A 49 10.58 10.42 -12.61
N THR A 50 9.48 10.96 -12.09
CA THR A 50 9.34 12.38 -11.71
C THR A 50 9.49 12.65 -10.23
N VAL A 51 9.45 11.61 -9.39
CA VAL A 51 9.51 11.75 -7.93
C VAL A 51 10.61 10.90 -7.33
N SER A 52 11.31 11.45 -6.33
CA SER A 52 12.23 10.66 -5.51
C SER A 52 11.50 10.20 -4.25
N PRO A 53 11.35 8.88 -4.02
CA PRO A 53 10.71 8.37 -2.82
C PRO A 53 11.56 8.68 -1.59
N VAL A 54 10.90 9.21 -0.55
CA VAL A 54 11.49 9.43 0.78
C VAL A 54 11.57 8.14 1.56
N SER A 55 10.61 7.24 1.34
CA SER A 55 10.57 5.92 1.97
C SER A 55 9.72 4.94 1.19
N ARG A 56 10.05 3.66 1.32
CA ARG A 56 9.23 2.53 0.88
C ARG A 56 8.83 1.70 2.10
N GLN A 57 7.54 1.36 2.20
CA GLN A 57 6.99 0.56 3.29
C GLN A 57 5.92 -0.39 2.78
N SER A 58 5.67 -1.50 3.49
CA SER A 58 4.44 -2.27 3.30
C SER A 58 3.23 -1.39 3.62
N GLY A 59 2.26 -1.38 2.72
CA GLY A 59 1.04 -0.57 2.84
C GLY A 59 -0.19 -1.44 2.62
N GLY A 60 -1.24 -0.81 2.09
CA GLY A 60 -2.56 -1.42 1.92
C GLY A 60 -3.49 -1.13 3.11
N SER A 61 -4.71 -0.69 2.82
CA SER A 61 -5.64 -0.23 3.86
C SER A 61 -6.03 -1.35 4.83
N VAL A 62 -6.33 -2.55 4.30
CA VAL A 62 -6.76 -3.69 5.12
C VAL A 62 -5.60 -4.30 5.89
N SER A 63 -4.45 -4.49 5.25
CA SER A 63 -3.23 -4.99 5.92
C SER A 63 -2.78 -4.07 7.05
N ASN A 64 -2.78 -2.75 6.84
CA ASN A 64 -2.49 -1.79 7.91
C ASN A 64 -3.44 -1.97 9.10
N SER A 65 -4.74 -2.12 8.83
CA SER A 65 -5.75 -2.35 9.87
C SER A 65 -5.51 -3.67 10.63
N VAL A 66 -5.20 -4.75 9.91
CA VAL A 66 -4.90 -6.06 10.50
C VAL A 66 -3.64 -6.00 11.36
N VAL A 67 -2.56 -5.39 10.86
CA VAL A 67 -1.30 -5.25 11.61
C VAL A 67 -1.51 -4.41 12.87
N HIS A 68 -2.28 -3.32 12.79
CA HIS A 68 -2.59 -2.51 13.97
C HIS A 68 -3.45 -3.27 14.98
N PHE A 69 -4.44 -4.04 14.54
CA PHE A 69 -5.22 -4.90 15.42
C PHE A 69 -4.34 -5.96 16.13
N ALA A 70 -3.43 -6.59 15.39
CA ALA A 70 -2.45 -7.52 15.97
C ALA A 70 -1.57 -6.85 17.03
N LYS A 71 -1.10 -5.62 16.76
CA LYS A 71 -0.30 -4.82 17.71
C LYS A 71 -1.08 -4.45 18.98
N LEU A 72 -2.41 -4.42 18.94
CA LEU A 72 -3.27 -4.21 20.11
C LEU A 72 -3.56 -5.52 20.88
N GLY A 73 -2.99 -6.65 20.45
CA GLY A 73 -3.10 -7.94 21.14
C GLY A 73 -4.16 -8.89 20.58
N GLY A 74 -4.86 -8.52 19.51
CA GLY A 74 -5.83 -9.40 18.86
C GLY A 74 -5.17 -10.44 17.96
N ARG A 75 -5.79 -11.61 17.77
CA ARG A 75 -5.29 -12.65 16.85
C ARG A 75 -5.86 -12.40 15.46
N SER A 76 -5.01 -12.18 14.48
CA SER A 76 -5.46 -11.83 13.14
C SER A 76 -4.68 -12.50 12.02
N GLN A 77 -5.34 -12.61 10.88
CA GLN A 77 -4.74 -13.07 9.63
C GLN A 77 -5.09 -12.11 8.48
N PHE A 78 -4.23 -12.10 7.47
CA PHE A 78 -4.41 -11.29 6.26
C PHE A 78 -4.28 -12.17 5.01
N ILE A 79 -5.19 -11.99 4.06
CA ILE A 79 -5.12 -12.58 2.72
C ILE A 79 -4.96 -11.44 1.72
N GLY A 80 -3.82 -11.43 1.05
CA GLY A 80 -3.52 -10.53 -0.05
C GLY A 80 -2.74 -11.25 -1.14
N LYS A 81 -2.67 -10.62 -2.32
CA LYS A 81 -1.94 -11.18 -3.45
C LYS A 81 -0.70 -10.35 -3.74
N VAL A 82 0.45 -11.02 -3.72
CA VAL A 82 1.75 -10.47 -4.13
C VAL A 82 2.28 -11.22 -5.34
N ALA A 83 3.20 -10.60 -6.07
CA ALA A 83 3.97 -11.26 -7.11
C ALA A 83 5.27 -11.86 -6.53
N ASN A 84 5.91 -12.75 -7.27
CA ASN A 84 7.23 -13.26 -6.93
C ASN A 84 8.32 -12.31 -7.44
N ASP A 85 8.36 -11.11 -6.85
CA ASP A 85 9.31 -10.05 -7.18
C ASP A 85 9.82 -9.35 -5.92
N ASP A 86 10.66 -8.33 -6.10
CA ASP A 86 11.23 -7.54 -5.00
C ASP A 86 10.15 -6.87 -4.15
N ALA A 87 9.05 -6.38 -4.76
CA ALA A 87 7.95 -5.77 -4.03
C ALA A 87 7.17 -6.79 -3.20
N GLY A 88 6.91 -7.97 -3.75
CA GLY A 88 6.28 -9.06 -3.01
C GLY A 88 7.17 -9.65 -1.91
N THR A 89 8.49 -9.65 -2.10
CA THR A 89 9.46 -10.08 -1.06
C THR A 89 9.57 -9.05 0.07
N HIS A 90 9.45 -7.76 -0.25
CA HIS A 90 9.48 -6.67 0.73
C HIS A 90 8.20 -6.56 1.57
N TYR A 91 7.05 -6.97 1.01
CA TYR A 91 5.73 -6.80 1.63
C TYR A 91 5.55 -7.61 2.91
#